data_AF-A0A6P1M4P9-F1
#
_entry.id   AF-A0A6P1M4P9-F1
#
_cell.length_a   1.000
_cell.length_b   1.000
_cell.length_c   1.000
_cell.angle_alpha   90.00
_cell.angle_beta   90.00
_cell.angle_gamma   90.00
#
_symmetry.space_group_name_H-M   'P 1'
#
loop_
_entity.id
_entity.type
_entity.pdbx_description
1 polymer ?
#
loop_
_entity_poly.entity_id
_entity_poly.type
_entity_poly.pdbx_seq_one_letter_code
_entity_poly.pdbx_strand_id
1 'polypeptide(L)'
;MKLMISIFILLVCTWTAAATGEGFERYKIIIDKHPFGEDPPEADTVQVAPGQSFAKNLRLSMLFEGPNGDVRVGIIDKAEKKNYILNIGEIQNGIELIEADINKSEAMLKKGNEVALFKLEEGAPEPVSKQQQQSRQSSYAERRRALLKKIEERRKEEEPKQPQLTGEALRKHLEEVQMDAIRTGKPPLPMPLTPEMDAQLVQEGVLPPQ
;
A
#
# COMPACT_ATOMS: atom_id res chain seq x y z
N MET A 1 16.92 -40.85 74.65
CA MET A 1 15.52 -41.36 74.70
C MET A 1 14.65 -40.29 74.06
N LYS A 2 14.39 -40.41 72.76
CA LYS A 2 13.10 -40.78 72.13
C LYS A 2 11.99 -39.73 72.29
N LEU A 3 11.41 -39.36 71.14
CA LEU A 3 10.11 -38.69 70.90
C LEU A 3 10.03 -37.17 71.21
N MET A 4 9.30 -36.32 70.49
CA MET A 4 8.54 -36.35 69.22
C MET A 4 8.12 -34.87 69.00
N ILE A 5 8.39 -34.26 67.84
CA ILE A 5 7.41 -33.74 66.85
C ILE A 5 6.45 -32.62 67.35
N SER A 6 6.53 -31.43 66.73
CA SER A 6 5.43 -30.69 66.06
C SER A 6 5.94 -29.30 65.61
N ILE A 7 6.42 -29.11 64.38
CA ILE A 7 5.67 -28.64 63.21
C ILE A 7 4.78 -27.41 63.52
N PHE A 8 5.26 -26.22 63.14
CA PHE A 8 4.40 -25.08 62.80
C PHE A 8 4.88 -24.52 61.46
N ILE A 9 4.08 -24.80 60.43
CA ILE A 9 4.35 -24.50 59.03
C ILE A 9 3.99 -23.04 58.75
N LEU A 10 4.96 -22.35 58.15
CA LEU A 10 4.90 -21.00 57.61
C LEU A 10 4.01 -21.01 56.35
N LEU A 11 2.82 -20.43 56.41
CA LEU A 11 1.90 -20.32 55.28
C LEU A 11 2.22 -19.03 54.49
N VAL A 12 3.03 -19.16 53.43
CA VAL A 12 3.20 -18.13 52.40
C VAL A 12 2.34 -18.53 51.20
N CYS A 13 1.27 -17.78 50.96
CA CYS A 13 0.44 -17.94 49.77
C CYS A 13 1.19 -17.41 48.54
N THR A 14 1.84 -18.30 47.80
CA THR A 14 2.26 -18.04 46.42
C THR A 14 1.13 -18.40 45.46
N TRP A 15 0.58 -17.37 44.81
CA TRP A 15 -0.42 -17.52 43.76
C TRP A 15 0.32 -17.80 42.44
N THR A 16 0.50 -19.07 42.09
CA THR A 16 0.97 -19.49 40.76
C THR A 16 -0.23 -19.73 39.86
N ALA A 17 -0.53 -18.78 38.97
CA ALA A 17 -1.46 -18.98 37.86
C ALA A 17 -0.79 -19.89 36.82
N ALA A 18 -1.07 -21.19 36.89
CA ALA A 18 -0.75 -22.13 35.83
C ALA A 18 -1.81 -22.00 34.73
N ALA A 19 -1.45 -21.39 33.60
CA ALA A 19 -2.23 -21.46 32.37
C ALA A 19 -2.21 -22.92 31.88
N THR A 20 -3.29 -23.64 32.07
CA THR A 20 -3.45 -25.03 31.66
C THR A 20 -3.61 -25.13 30.14
N GLY A 21 -2.72 -25.90 29.50
CA GLY A 21 -2.65 -26.14 28.05
C GLY A 21 -3.73 -27.05 27.46
N GLU A 22 -4.98 -26.96 27.92
CA GLU A 22 -6.09 -27.82 27.43
C GLU A 22 -6.65 -27.39 26.06
N GLY A 23 -6.20 -26.26 25.51
CA GLY A 23 -6.78 -25.68 24.30
C GLY A 23 -6.40 -26.39 22.99
N PHE A 24 -5.26 -27.09 22.94
CA PHE A 24 -4.65 -27.49 21.66
C PHE A 24 -4.47 -29.01 21.46
N GLU A 25 -4.58 -29.82 22.53
CA GLU A 25 -4.42 -31.28 22.44
C GLU A 25 -5.49 -31.94 21.55
N ARG A 26 -6.68 -31.35 21.42
CA ARG A 26 -7.75 -31.85 20.53
C ARG A 26 -7.37 -31.84 19.05
N TYR A 27 -6.47 -30.95 18.63
CA TYR A 27 -6.05 -30.83 17.23
C TYR A 27 -4.83 -31.68 16.89
N LYS A 28 -4.15 -32.25 17.90
CA LYS A 28 -2.96 -33.09 17.73
C LYS A 28 -3.23 -34.30 16.84
N ILE A 29 -4.41 -34.92 16.98
CA ILE A 29 -4.88 -36.03 16.13
C ILE A 29 -4.98 -35.63 14.65
N ILE A 30 -5.31 -34.37 14.34
CA ILE A 30 -5.41 -33.88 12.96
C ILE A 30 -4.01 -33.61 12.40
N ILE A 31 -3.10 -33.10 13.23
CA ILE A 31 -1.70 -32.84 12.86
C ILE A 31 -0.96 -34.16 12.61
N ASP A 32 -1.07 -35.11 13.53
CA ASP A 32 -0.37 -36.41 13.45
C ASP A 32 -0.81 -37.24 12.24
N LYS A 33 -2.05 -37.07 11.78
CA LYS A 33 -2.59 -37.77 10.61
C LYS A 33 -2.08 -37.26 9.28
N HIS A 34 -1.31 -36.15 9.25
CA HIS A 34 -0.79 -35.53 8.02
C HIS A 34 -1.82 -35.52 6.86
N PRO A 35 -3.09 -35.10 7.08
CA PRO A 35 -4.15 -35.23 6.07
C PRO A 35 -3.91 -34.36 4.82
N PHE A 36 -2.93 -33.47 4.87
CA PHE A 36 -2.53 -32.58 3.77
C PHE A 36 -1.25 -33.04 3.05
N GLY A 37 -0.75 -34.25 3.35
CA GLY A 37 0.50 -34.80 2.80
C GLY A 37 1.70 -34.56 3.70
N GLU A 38 2.84 -35.16 3.34
CA GLU A 38 4.14 -34.81 3.90
C GLU A 38 4.50 -33.38 3.45
N ASP A 39 5.18 -32.62 4.31
CA ASP A 39 5.76 -31.35 3.89
C ASP A 39 6.57 -31.60 2.61
N PRO A 40 6.37 -30.80 1.54
CA PRO A 40 7.17 -30.95 0.34
C PRO A 40 8.64 -30.97 0.75
N PRO A 41 9.47 -31.90 0.23
CA PRO A 41 10.89 -31.88 0.52
C PRO A 41 11.36 -30.45 0.29
N GLU A 42 12.08 -29.88 1.27
CA GLU A 42 12.63 -28.53 1.17
C GLU A 42 13.32 -28.44 -0.19
N ALA A 43 12.63 -27.84 -1.16
CA ALA A 43 13.17 -27.83 -2.51
C ALA A 43 14.43 -26.99 -2.38
N ASP A 44 15.58 -27.65 -2.49
CA ASP A 44 16.89 -27.05 -2.52
C ASP A 44 16.76 -25.82 -3.41
N THR A 45 16.97 -24.64 -2.80
CA THR A 45 17.16 -23.45 -3.58
C THR A 45 18.27 -23.79 -4.55
N VAL A 46 17.96 -23.87 -5.85
CA VAL A 46 19.01 -23.94 -6.86
C VAL A 46 19.77 -22.64 -6.66
N GLN A 47 20.89 -22.69 -5.95
CA GLN A 47 21.87 -21.62 -5.89
C GLN A 47 22.44 -21.55 -7.31
N VAL A 48 21.71 -20.89 -8.21
CA VAL A 48 22.20 -20.63 -9.55
C VAL A 48 23.42 -19.74 -9.34
N ALA A 49 24.59 -20.21 -9.80
CA ALA A 49 25.80 -19.42 -9.74
C ALA A 49 25.50 -18.03 -10.38
N PRO A 50 25.96 -16.91 -9.79
CA PRO A 50 25.61 -15.55 -10.23
C PRO A 50 25.91 -15.25 -11.72
N GLY A 51 26.67 -16.12 -12.40
CA GLY A 51 26.91 -16.06 -13.85
C GLY A 51 25.73 -16.48 -14.74
N GLN A 52 24.77 -17.26 -14.25
CA GLN A 52 23.60 -17.77 -15.02
C GLN A 52 22.25 -17.23 -14.53
N SER A 53 22.25 -16.46 -13.44
CA SER A 53 21.04 -15.84 -12.89
C SER A 53 20.45 -14.78 -13.84
N PHE A 54 19.12 -14.73 -13.95
CA PHE A 54 18.44 -13.62 -14.66
C PHE A 54 18.79 -12.25 -14.05
N ALA A 55 19.16 -12.25 -12.77
CA ALA A 55 19.45 -11.06 -12.01
C ALA A 55 20.74 -10.36 -12.45
N LYS A 56 21.68 -11.06 -13.13
CA LYS A 56 22.95 -10.48 -13.59
C LYS A 56 22.79 -9.27 -14.50
N ASN A 57 21.78 -9.28 -15.37
CA ASN A 57 21.54 -8.23 -16.35
C ASN A 57 20.49 -7.22 -15.88
N LEU A 58 19.85 -7.45 -14.75
CA LEU A 58 18.86 -6.54 -14.20
C LEU A 58 19.49 -5.60 -13.19
N ARG A 59 19.02 -4.36 -13.19
CA ARG A 59 19.38 -3.35 -12.19
C ARG A 59 18.14 -2.63 -11.71
N LEU A 60 18.04 -2.45 -10.41
CA LEU A 60 17.07 -1.56 -9.79
C LEU A 60 17.48 -0.11 -10.06
N SER A 61 16.62 0.67 -10.71
CA SER A 61 16.94 2.06 -11.08
C SER A 61 16.19 3.08 -10.25
N MET A 62 14.96 2.77 -9.81
CA MET A 62 14.14 3.69 -9.02
C MET A 62 13.09 2.93 -8.19
N LEU A 63 12.74 3.50 -7.04
CA LEU A 63 11.55 3.17 -6.26
C LEU A 63 10.82 4.46 -5.93
N PHE A 64 9.50 4.49 -6.09
CA PHE A 64 8.69 5.65 -5.72
C PHE A 64 7.25 5.26 -5.38
N GLU A 65 6.57 6.15 -4.65
CA GLU A 65 5.15 6.04 -4.34
C GLU A 65 4.33 6.82 -5.39
N GLY A 66 3.34 6.17 -5.99
CA GLY A 66 2.41 6.78 -6.93
C GLY A 66 1.37 7.68 -6.23
N PRO A 67 0.55 8.41 -7.01
CA PRO A 67 -0.42 9.37 -6.46
C PRO A 67 -1.48 8.72 -5.56
N ASN A 68 -1.72 7.41 -5.71
CA ASN A 68 -2.68 6.66 -4.92
C ASN A 68 -2.04 5.89 -3.75
N GLY A 69 -0.75 6.12 -3.49
CA GLY A 69 0.01 5.39 -2.46
C GLY A 69 0.53 4.01 -2.90
N ASP A 70 0.49 3.71 -4.19
CA ASP A 70 1.00 2.47 -4.76
C ASP A 70 2.52 2.52 -4.94
N VAL A 71 3.24 1.52 -4.43
CA VAL A 71 4.70 1.43 -4.60
C VAL A 71 5.04 0.90 -5.99
N ARG A 72 5.86 1.66 -6.73
CA ARG A 72 6.34 1.32 -8.07
C ARG A 72 7.84 1.16 -8.09
N VAL A 73 8.30 0.20 -8.87
CA VAL A 73 9.71 -0.14 -9.00
C VAL A 73 10.14 -0.07 -10.45
N GLY A 74 11.14 0.76 -10.74
CA GLY A 74 11.80 0.84 -12.02
C GLY A 74 12.98 -0.13 -12.11
N ILE A 75 13.01 -0.94 -13.15
CA ILE A 75 14.03 -1.95 -13.40
C ILE A 75 14.57 -1.76 -14.81
N ILE A 76 15.89 -1.83 -14.94
CA ILE A 76 16.59 -1.77 -16.23
C ILE A 76 17.14 -3.15 -16.54
N ASP A 77 16.75 -3.71 -17.68
CA ASP A 77 17.35 -4.90 -18.27
C ASP A 77 18.46 -4.48 -19.25
N LYS A 78 19.71 -4.73 -18.86
CA LYS A 78 20.90 -4.44 -19.66
C LYS A 78 21.04 -5.36 -20.88
N ALA A 79 20.46 -6.56 -20.84
CA ALA A 79 20.52 -7.50 -21.96
C ALA A 79 19.52 -7.12 -23.05
N GLU A 80 18.28 -6.85 -22.65
CA GLU A 80 17.22 -6.47 -23.60
C GLU A 80 17.19 -4.96 -23.93
N LYS A 81 17.95 -4.14 -23.19
CA LYS A 81 17.92 -2.66 -23.24
C LYS A 81 16.51 -2.10 -23.04
N LYS A 82 15.75 -2.73 -22.14
CA LYS A 82 14.37 -2.34 -21.81
C LYS A 82 14.29 -1.88 -20.37
N ASN A 83 13.35 -0.96 -20.14
CA ASN A 83 13.04 -0.45 -18.81
C ASN A 83 11.61 -0.86 -18.48
N TYR A 84 11.40 -1.33 -17.26
CA TYR A 84 10.10 -1.75 -16.75
C TYR A 84 9.76 -0.91 -15.52
N ILE A 85 8.49 -0.62 -15.34
CA ILE A 85 7.95 -0.03 -14.11
C ILE A 85 6.87 -0.98 -13.63
N LEU A 86 7.15 -1.70 -12.55
CA LEU A 86 6.26 -2.74 -12.04
C LEU A 86 5.60 -2.28 -10.74
N ASN A 87 4.31 -2.57 -10.62
CA ASN A 87 3.60 -2.56 -9.35
C ASN A 87 3.78 -3.90 -8.63
N ILE A 88 3.55 -3.93 -7.32
CA ILE A 88 3.64 -5.17 -6.54
C ILE A 88 2.58 -6.16 -7.04
N GLY A 89 3.01 -7.38 -7.40
CA GLY A 89 2.19 -8.43 -8.01
C GLY A 89 2.07 -8.33 -9.54
N GLU A 90 2.65 -7.32 -10.17
CA GLU A 90 2.66 -7.18 -11.62
C GLU A 90 3.73 -8.06 -12.26
N ILE A 91 3.40 -8.63 -13.42
CA ILE A 91 4.28 -9.51 -14.19
C ILE A 91 4.50 -8.90 -15.57
N GLN A 92 5.75 -8.70 -15.95
CA GLN A 92 6.12 -8.24 -17.29
C GLN A 92 7.37 -8.99 -17.78
N ASN A 93 7.32 -9.54 -18.99
CA ASN A 93 8.39 -10.36 -19.57
C ASN A 93 8.89 -11.49 -18.63
N GLY A 94 7.95 -12.09 -17.90
CA GLY A 94 8.21 -13.14 -16.93
C GLY A 94 8.88 -12.68 -15.63
N ILE A 95 9.12 -11.38 -15.47
CA ILE A 95 9.62 -10.77 -14.22
C ILE A 95 8.42 -10.32 -13.41
N GLU A 96 8.26 -10.90 -12.22
CA GLU A 96 7.23 -10.60 -11.24
C GLU A 96 7.84 -9.78 -10.10
N LEU A 97 7.21 -8.66 -9.73
CA LEU A 97 7.57 -7.93 -8.52
C LEU A 97 6.84 -8.52 -7.31
N ILE A 98 7.55 -9.24 -6.45
CA ILE A 98 6.96 -9.85 -5.25
C ILE A 98 6.83 -8.81 -4.14
N GLU A 99 7.86 -8.00 -3.93
CA GLU A 99 7.95 -7.07 -2.80
C GLU A 99 8.82 -5.87 -3.13
N ALA A 100 8.49 -4.71 -2.54
CA ALA A 100 9.30 -3.51 -2.60
C ALA A 100 9.27 -2.82 -1.24
N ASP A 101 10.43 -2.34 -0.79
CA ASP A 101 10.59 -1.55 0.43
C ASP A 101 11.35 -0.26 0.09
N ILE A 102 10.62 0.86 0.08
CA ILE A 102 11.17 2.19 -0.19
C ILE A 102 12.17 2.60 0.91
N ASN A 103 11.92 2.25 2.17
CA ASN A 103 12.78 2.68 3.27
C ASN A 103 14.15 2.00 3.23
N LYS A 104 14.16 0.72 2.87
CA LYS A 104 15.40 -0.05 2.70
C LYS A 104 15.98 0.07 1.29
N SER A 105 15.25 0.69 0.36
CA SER A 105 15.61 0.78 -1.05
C SER A 105 15.88 -0.59 -1.68
N GLU A 106 15.04 -1.58 -1.35
CA GLU A 106 15.14 -2.95 -1.85
C GLU A 106 13.88 -3.38 -2.62
N ALA A 107 14.05 -4.24 -3.62
CA ALA A 107 12.96 -4.88 -4.34
C ALA A 107 13.26 -6.37 -4.58
N MET A 108 12.26 -7.21 -4.42
CA MET A 108 12.36 -8.66 -4.64
C MET A 108 11.65 -9.04 -5.92
N LEU A 109 12.42 -9.57 -6.87
CA LEU A 109 11.92 -9.95 -8.18
C LEU A 109 11.99 -11.46 -8.35
N LYS A 110 11.05 -11.99 -9.12
CA LYS A 110 11.00 -13.40 -9.49
C LYS A 110 10.92 -13.57 -10.98
N LYS A 111 11.69 -14.51 -11.52
CA LYS A 111 11.60 -14.94 -12.92
C LYS A 111 11.59 -16.45 -12.99
N GLY A 112 10.46 -17.03 -13.39
CA GLY A 112 10.26 -18.49 -13.33
C GLY A 112 10.32 -19.01 -11.90
N ASN A 113 11.37 -19.77 -11.58
CA ASN A 113 11.59 -20.36 -10.25
C ASN A 113 12.69 -19.66 -9.43
N GLU A 114 13.30 -18.61 -9.98
CA GLU A 114 14.39 -17.89 -9.33
C GLU A 114 13.88 -16.60 -8.69
N VAL A 115 14.30 -16.33 -7.45
CA VAL A 115 13.96 -15.12 -6.69
C VAL A 115 15.24 -14.42 -6.28
N ALA A 116 15.33 -13.12 -6.57
CA ALA A 116 16.50 -12.31 -6.27
C ALA A 116 16.10 -10.98 -5.63
N LEU A 117 16.91 -10.56 -4.65
CA LEU A 117 16.80 -9.28 -3.97
C LEU A 117 17.71 -8.27 -4.66
N PHE A 118 17.13 -7.15 -5.06
CA PHE A 118 17.83 -6.04 -5.67
C PHE A 118 17.85 -4.88 -4.69
N LYS A 119 19.02 -4.26 -4.53
CA LYS A 119 19.20 -3.01 -3.79
C LYS A 119 19.37 -1.88 -4.81
N LEU A 120 18.91 -0.67 -4.47
CA LEU A 120 19.00 0.48 -5.35
C LEU A 120 20.45 0.94 -5.54
N GLU A 121 21.28 0.75 -4.50
CA GLU A 121 22.72 0.92 -4.57
C GLU A 121 23.35 -0.12 -5.49
N GLU A 122 24.46 0.23 -6.17
CA GLU A 122 25.14 -0.68 -7.10
C GLU A 122 25.74 -1.88 -6.37
N GLY A 123 24.92 -2.91 -6.17
CA GLY A 123 25.29 -4.21 -5.65
C GLY A 123 24.81 -5.32 -6.59
N ALA A 124 25.55 -6.42 -6.63
CA ALA A 124 25.04 -7.63 -7.25
C ALA A 124 23.78 -8.10 -6.50
N PRO A 125 22.70 -8.48 -7.20
CA PRO A 125 21.51 -8.97 -6.56
C PRO A 125 21.79 -10.24 -5.76
N GLU A 126 21.20 -10.33 -4.57
CA GLU A 126 21.40 -11.43 -3.65
C GLU A 126 20.29 -12.48 -3.83
N PRO A 127 20.63 -13.77 -3.95
CA PRO A 127 19.61 -14.82 -3.97
C PRO A 127 18.91 -14.90 -2.61
N VAL A 128 17.58 -15.09 -2.61
CA VAL A 128 16.78 -15.14 -1.38
C VAL A 128 16.26 -16.56 -1.16
N SER A 129 16.39 -17.08 0.07
CA SER A 129 15.83 -18.39 0.44
C SER A 129 14.32 -18.32 0.69
N LYS A 130 13.61 -19.45 0.61
CA LYS A 130 12.14 -19.52 0.86
C LYS A 130 11.77 -19.09 2.28
N GLN A 131 12.54 -19.47 3.29
CA GLN A 131 12.32 -19.05 4.69
C GLN A 131 12.50 -17.53 4.85
N GLN A 132 13.50 -16.96 4.18
CA GLN A 132 13.73 -15.51 4.16
C GLN A 132 12.62 -14.78 3.38
N GLN A 133 12.09 -15.37 2.32
CA GLN A 133 10.96 -14.85 1.58
C GLN A 133 9.66 -14.85 2.41
N GLN A 134 9.35 -15.95 3.11
CA GLN A 134 8.15 -16.07 3.95
C GLN A 134 8.16 -15.10 5.14
N SER A 135 9.29 -14.95 5.82
CA SER A 135 9.43 -14.00 6.94
C SER A 135 9.32 -12.54 6.49
N ARG A 136 9.68 -12.22 5.25
CA ARG A 136 9.48 -10.89 4.66
C ARG A 136 8.03 -10.66 4.22
N GLN A 137 7.36 -11.69 3.70
CA GLN A 137 5.94 -11.62 3.32
C GLN A 137 5.02 -11.29 4.50
N SER A 138 5.27 -11.83 5.69
CA SER A 138 4.50 -11.46 6.89
C SER A 138 4.67 -9.98 7.24
N SER A 139 5.91 -9.46 7.17
CA SER A 139 6.21 -8.04 7.35
C SER A 139 5.54 -7.16 6.28
N TYR A 140 5.50 -7.61 5.04
CA TYR A 140 4.79 -6.92 3.96
C TYR A 140 3.28 -6.84 4.19
N ALA A 141 2.66 -7.94 4.64
CA ALA A 141 1.23 -7.96 4.94
C ALA A 141 0.84 -6.93 6.02
N GLU A 142 1.68 -6.77 7.05
CA GLU A 142 1.51 -5.73 8.06
C GLU A 142 1.67 -4.32 7.48
N ARG A 143 2.72 -4.07 6.67
CA ARG A 143 2.92 -2.77 6.00
C ARG A 143 1.74 -2.42 5.09
N ARG A 144 1.21 -3.39 4.35
CA ARG A 144 0.05 -3.21 3.47
C ARG A 144 -1.21 -2.86 4.26
N ARG A 145 -1.45 -3.50 5.40
CA ARG A 145 -2.56 -3.14 6.30
C ARG A 145 -2.42 -1.71 6.83
N ALA A 146 -1.21 -1.32 7.25
CA ALA A 146 -0.96 0.04 7.72
C ALA A 146 -1.19 1.08 6.62
N LEU A 147 -0.75 0.81 5.39
CA LEU A 147 -0.93 1.70 4.24
C LEU A 147 -2.41 1.84 3.85
N LEU A 148 -3.16 0.73 3.81
CA LEU A 148 -4.60 0.77 3.58
C LEU A 148 -5.32 1.60 4.65
N LYS A 149 -4.95 1.43 5.92
CA LYS A 149 -5.50 2.24 7.02
C LYS A 149 -5.18 3.73 6.83
N LYS A 150 -3.96 4.09 6.44
CA LYS A 150 -3.57 5.48 6.16
C LYS A 150 -4.31 6.07 4.95
N ILE A 151 -4.57 5.28 3.91
CA ILE A 151 -5.39 5.70 2.76
C ILE A 151 -6.83 5.94 3.21
N GLU A 152 -7.37 5.04 4.04
CA GLU A 152 -8.72 5.18 4.59
C GLU A 152 -8.84 6.41 5.50
N GLU A 153 -7.83 6.68 6.33
CA GLU A 153 -7.74 7.90 7.15
C GLU A 153 -7.69 9.15 6.27
N ARG A 154 -6.81 9.22 5.26
CA ARG A 154 -6.76 10.34 4.30
C ARG A 154 -8.10 10.54 3.59
N ARG A 155 -8.74 9.47 3.16
CA ARG A 155 -10.05 9.53 2.50
C ARG A 155 -11.14 10.06 3.44
N LYS A 156 -11.04 9.78 4.74
CA LYS A 156 -11.95 10.31 5.76
C LYS A 156 -11.67 11.77 6.10
N GLU A 157 -10.42 12.21 6.01
CA GLU A 157 -10.05 13.63 6.15
C GLU A 157 -10.46 14.43 4.91
N GLU A 158 -10.39 13.83 3.72
CA GLU A 158 -10.82 14.39 2.44
C GLU A 158 -12.33 14.18 2.17
N GLU A 159 -13.17 14.29 3.20
CA GLU A 159 -14.61 14.37 2.96
C GLU A 159 -14.91 15.51 1.96
N PRO A 160 -15.79 15.28 0.97
CA PRO A 160 -16.05 16.27 -0.06
C PRO A 160 -16.54 17.55 0.62
N LYS A 161 -15.72 18.61 0.56
CA LYS A 161 -16.05 19.92 1.11
C LYS A 161 -17.40 20.33 0.55
N GLN A 162 -18.40 20.46 1.43
CA GLN A 162 -19.71 20.91 1.01
C GLN A 162 -19.59 22.28 0.32
N PRO A 163 -20.44 22.59 -0.69
CA PRO A 163 -20.43 23.89 -1.33
C PRO A 163 -20.57 25.00 -0.27
N GLN A 164 -19.62 25.95 -0.24
CA GLN A 164 -19.58 27.01 0.78
C GLN A 164 -20.79 27.96 0.69
N LEU A 165 -21.39 28.07 -0.50
CA LEU A 165 -22.58 28.86 -0.76
C LEU A 165 -23.70 27.92 -1.23
N THR A 166 -24.86 28.03 -0.61
CA THR A 166 -26.05 27.23 -0.95
C THR A 166 -27.26 28.12 -1.17
N GLY A 167 -28.25 27.60 -1.91
CA GLY A 167 -29.54 28.26 -2.14
C GLY A 167 -29.43 29.64 -2.80
N GLU A 168 -30.01 30.64 -2.15
CA GLU A 168 -30.09 32.01 -2.66
C GLU A 168 -28.72 32.71 -2.75
N ALA A 169 -27.82 32.41 -1.80
CA ALA A 169 -26.48 33.02 -1.80
C ALA A 169 -25.67 32.57 -3.01
N LEU A 170 -25.82 31.31 -3.44
CA LEU A 170 -25.19 30.79 -4.65
C LEU A 170 -25.77 31.45 -5.91
N ARG A 171 -27.09 31.64 -5.97
CA ARG A 171 -27.74 32.28 -7.11
C ARG A 171 -27.25 33.71 -7.31
N LYS A 172 -27.22 34.52 -6.25
CA LYS A 172 -26.70 35.90 -6.31
C LYS A 172 -25.24 35.95 -6.75
N HIS A 173 -24.42 35.03 -6.24
CA HIS A 173 -23.02 34.95 -6.66
C HIS A 173 -22.87 34.60 -8.14
N LEU A 174 -23.69 33.68 -8.66
CA LEU A 174 -23.68 33.34 -10.09
C LEU A 174 -24.16 34.50 -10.96
N GLU A 175 -25.17 35.25 -10.52
CA GLU A 175 -25.66 36.46 -11.19
C GLU A 175 -24.55 37.53 -11.25
N GLU A 176 -23.83 37.77 -10.15
CA GLU A 176 -22.70 38.69 -10.10
C GLU A 176 -21.55 38.26 -11.05
N VAL A 177 -21.17 36.98 -11.01
CA VAL A 177 -20.15 36.43 -11.91
C VAL A 177 -20.58 36.54 -13.37
N GLN A 178 -21.86 36.36 -13.68
CA GLN A 178 -22.38 36.52 -15.04
C GLN A 178 -22.26 37.98 -15.52
N MET A 179 -22.63 38.95 -14.69
CA MET A 179 -22.51 40.37 -15.03
C MET A 179 -21.05 40.76 -15.30
N ASP A 180 -20.13 40.29 -14.46
CA ASP A 180 -18.71 40.54 -14.64
C ASP A 180 -18.14 39.85 -15.88
N ALA A 181 -18.60 38.63 -16.18
CA ALA A 181 -18.22 37.93 -17.41
C ALA A 181 -18.64 38.74 -18.65
N ILE A 182 -19.87 39.26 -18.68
CA ILE A 182 -20.38 40.05 -19.81
C ILE A 182 -19.63 41.39 -19.93
N ARG A 183 -19.40 42.10 -18.82
CA ARG A 183 -18.62 43.35 -18.81
C ARG A 183 -17.19 43.16 -19.31
N THR A 184 -16.56 42.05 -18.94
CA THR A 184 -15.17 41.74 -19.33
C THR A 184 -15.04 41.05 -20.69
N GLY A 185 -16.16 40.78 -21.38
CA GLY A 185 -16.18 40.09 -22.67
C GLY A 185 -15.85 38.60 -22.61
N LYS A 186 -15.95 37.96 -21.43
CA LYS A 186 -15.83 36.51 -21.27
C LYS A 186 -17.13 35.83 -21.70
N PRO A 187 -17.09 34.52 -22.05
CA PRO A 187 -18.30 33.76 -22.35
C PRO A 187 -19.30 33.83 -21.18
N PRO A 188 -20.59 34.18 -21.43
CA PRO A 188 -21.57 34.29 -20.37
C PRO A 188 -21.90 32.91 -19.78
N LEU A 189 -22.27 32.89 -18.50
CA LEU A 189 -22.75 31.68 -17.84
C LEU A 189 -24.06 31.18 -18.50
N PRO A 190 -24.34 29.86 -18.49
CA PRO A 190 -25.55 29.27 -19.05
C PRO A 190 -26.77 29.50 -18.15
N MET A 191 -27.05 30.76 -17.85
CA MET A 191 -28.19 31.21 -17.05
C MET A 191 -28.81 32.45 -17.70
N PRO A 192 -30.15 32.59 -17.68
CA PRO A 192 -30.80 33.74 -18.30
C PRO A 192 -30.50 35.03 -17.53
N LEU A 193 -30.33 36.13 -18.25
CA LEU A 193 -30.25 37.46 -17.66
C LEU A 193 -31.63 37.86 -17.12
N THR A 194 -31.68 38.37 -15.90
CA THR A 194 -32.87 39.01 -15.36
C THR A 194 -33.10 40.37 -16.05
N PRO A 195 -34.34 40.86 -16.13
CA PRO A 195 -34.65 42.16 -16.77
C PRO A 195 -33.87 43.35 -16.18
N GLU A 196 -33.60 43.33 -14.87
CA GLU A 196 -32.85 44.39 -14.19
C GLU A 196 -31.38 44.42 -14.62
N MET A 197 -30.75 43.24 -14.71
CA MET A 197 -29.38 43.07 -15.18
C MET A 197 -29.21 43.47 -16.65
N ASP A 198 -30.16 43.10 -17.50
CA ASP A 198 -30.15 43.46 -18.92
C ASP A 198 -30.24 44.97 -19.11
N ALA A 199 -31.19 45.63 -18.42
CA ALA A 199 -31.33 47.09 -18.42
C ALA A 199 -30.04 47.79 -17.96
N GLN A 200 -29.38 47.25 -16.92
CA GLN A 200 -28.11 47.77 -16.44
C GLN A 200 -27.00 47.66 -17.49
N LEU A 201 -26.86 46.51 -18.17
CA LEU A 201 -25.85 46.31 -19.20
C LEU A 201 -26.10 47.16 -20.46
N VAL A 202 -27.37 47.40 -20.81
CA VAL A 202 -27.75 48.32 -21.88
C VAL A 202 -27.40 49.76 -21.51
N GLN A 203 -27.66 50.17 -20.26
CA GLN A 203 -27.28 51.49 -19.75
C GLN A 203 -25.75 51.69 -19.74
N GLU A 204 -25.00 50.65 -19.36
CA GLU A 204 -23.53 50.63 -19.39
C GLU A 204 -22.97 50.56 -20.84
N GLY A 205 -23.82 50.36 -21.84
CA GLY A 205 -23.43 50.28 -23.26
C GLY A 205 -22.75 48.96 -23.65
N VAL A 206 -22.86 47.93 -22.81
CA VAL A 206 -22.25 46.60 -23.01
C VAL A 206 -23.11 45.72 -23.91
N LEU A 207 -24.44 45.81 -23.77
CA LEU A 207 -25.41 45.09 -24.59
C LEU A 207 -26.22 46.05 -25.50
N PRO A 208 -26.64 45.59 -26.69
CA PRO A 208 -27.54 46.36 -27.54
C PRO A 208 -28.94 46.45 -26.91
N PRO A 209 -29.67 47.57 -27.09
CA PRO A 209 -31.05 47.67 -26.66
C PRO A 209 -31.92 46.66 -27.43
N GLN A 210 -32.79 45.96 -26.72
CA GLN A 210 -33.75 45.00 -27.29
C GLN A 210 -35.11 45.65 -27.56
#